data_AF-A0A0N0TNG2-F1
#
_entry.id   AF-A0A0N0TNG2-F1
#
_cell.length_a   1.000
_cell.length_b   1.000
_cell.length_c   1.000
_cell.angle_alpha   90.00
_cell.angle_beta   90.00
_cell.angle_gamma   90.00
#
_symmetry.space_group_name_H-M   'P 1'
#
loop_
_entity.id
_entity.type
_entity.pdbx_description
1 polymer ?
#
loop_
_entity_poly.entity_id
_entity_poly.type
_entity_poly.pdbx_seq_one_letter_code
_entity_poly.pdbx_strand_id
1 'polypeptide(L)'
;MFRIAISRLSDDGWSVTPERRATALSVDEAISSVREHLPAADTSAVRSDTVQRSVNRVNDFRTDVATADGGRYRVVIAPMM
;
A
#
# COMPACT_ATOMS: atom_id res chain seq x y z
N MET A 1 -0.75 -5.35 14.71
CA MET A 1 -1.25 -6.04 13.50
C MET A 1 -1.82 -5.01 12.54
N PHE A 2 -1.63 -5.22 11.25
CA PHE A 2 -1.98 -4.31 10.17
C PHE A 2 -2.79 -5.05 9.10
N ARG A 3 -3.75 -4.33 8.50
CA ARG A 3 -4.42 -4.73 7.26
C ARG A 3 -3.79 -3.99 6.09
N ILE A 4 -3.65 -4.70 4.98
CA ILE A 4 -3.11 -4.20 3.72
C ILE A 4 -4.20 -4.32 2.68
N ALA A 5 -4.47 -3.25 1.95
CA ALA A 5 -5.32 -3.27 0.76
C ALA A 5 -4.54 -2.69 -0.42
N ILE A 6 -4.56 -3.42 -1.53
CA ILE A 6 -3.98 -2.98 -2.80
C ILE A 6 -5.11 -2.98 -3.81
N SER A 7 -5.30 -1.84 -4.47
CA SER A 7 -6.31 -1.67 -5.50
C SER A 7 -5.66 -1.11 -6.76
N ARG A 8 -6.01 -1.66 -7.91
CA ARG A 8 -5.64 -1.09 -9.20
C ARG A 8 -6.45 0.18 -9.46
N LEU A 9 -5.77 1.20 -9.95
CA LEU A 9 -6.35 2.46 -10.39
C LEU A 9 -6.39 2.48 -11.93
N SER A 10 -7.58 2.68 -12.49
CA SER A 10 -7.80 2.93 -13.92
C SER A 10 -8.52 4.25 -14.13
N ASP A 11 -8.65 4.69 -15.39
CA ASP A 11 -9.37 5.92 -15.75
C ASP A 11 -8.87 7.15 -14.97
N ASP A 12 -7.54 7.32 -14.92
CA ASP A 12 -6.89 8.39 -14.15
C ASP A 12 -7.25 8.43 -12.66
N GLY A 13 -7.56 7.26 -12.08
CA GLY A 13 -7.87 7.10 -10.67
C GLY A 13 -9.35 7.29 -10.33
N TRP A 14 -10.21 7.50 -11.33
CA TRP A 14 -11.67 7.46 -11.14
C TRP A 14 -12.17 6.07 -10.79
N SER A 15 -11.57 5.04 -11.39
CA SER A 15 -11.94 3.66 -11.19
C SER A 15 -10.96 2.97 -10.25
N VAL A 16 -11.50 2.38 -9.18
CA VAL A 16 -10.73 1.66 -8.17
C VAL A 16 -11.19 0.21 -8.14
N THR A 17 -10.31 -0.70 -8.55
CA THR A 17 -10.59 -2.14 -8.55
C THR A 17 -9.77 -2.82 -7.44
N PRO A 18 -10.41 -3.46 -6.44
CA PRO A 18 -9.68 -4.21 -5.43
C PRO A 18 -8.88 -5.36 -6.07
N GLU A 19 -7.63 -5.51 -5.68
CA GLU A 19 -6.74 -6.54 -6.24
C GLU A 19 -6.24 -7.50 -5.16
N ARG A 20 -5.80 -6.97 -4.01
CA ARG A 20 -5.32 -7.79 -2.90
C ARG A 20 -5.72 -7.24 -1.55
N ARG A 21 -6.00 -8.17 -0.64
CA ARG A 21 -6.09 -7.92 0.80
C ARG A 21 -5.16 -8.88 1.53
N ALA A 22 -4.43 -8.37 2.51
CA ALA A 22 -3.53 -9.15 3.33
C ALA A 22 -3.48 -8.58 4.75
N THR A 23 -2.87 -9.33 5.67
CA THR A 23 -2.59 -8.88 7.02
C THR A 23 -1.11 -9.07 7.32
N ALA A 24 -0.59 -8.29 8.27
CA ALA A 24 0.79 -8.36 8.72
C ALA A 24 0.85 -8.09 10.23
N LEU A 25 1.81 -8.69 10.93
CA LEU A 25 2.01 -8.49 12.36
C LEU A 25 2.75 -7.17 12.64
N SER A 26 3.64 -6.76 11.73
CA SER A 26 4.44 -5.53 11.82
C SER A 26 4.33 -4.64 10.58
N VAL A 27 4.84 -3.41 10.68
CA VAL A 27 4.97 -2.50 9.53
C VAL A 27 5.95 -3.08 8.49
N ASP A 28 7.07 -3.64 8.93
CA ASP A 28 8.08 -4.18 8.00
C ASP A 28 7.51 -5.37 7.20
N GLU A 29 6.74 -6.23 7.84
CA GLU A 29 6.03 -7.33 7.16
C GLU A 29 4.98 -6.80 6.18
N ALA A 30 4.26 -5.74 6.54
CA ALA A 30 3.31 -5.11 5.63
C ALA A 30 3.99 -4.54 4.39
N ILE A 31 5.16 -3.91 4.57
CA ILE A 31 5.97 -3.36 3.46
C ILE A 31 6.52 -4.49 2.59
N SER A 32 7.03 -5.58 3.19
CA SER A 32 7.47 -6.75 2.44
C SER A 32 6.35 -7.31 1.57
N SER A 33 5.15 -7.47 2.15
CA SER A 33 3.97 -7.97 1.44
C SER A 33 3.57 -7.09 0.25
N VAL A 34 3.69 -5.76 0.38
CA VAL A 34 3.45 -4.82 -0.73
C VAL A 34 4.48 -4.99 -1.83
N ARG A 35 5.78 -5.10 -1.49
CA ARG A 35 6.86 -5.27 -2.47
C ARG A 35 6.81 -6.60 -3.19
N GLU A 36 6.44 -7.66 -2.48
CA GLU A 36 6.22 -8.99 -3.06
C GLU A 36 5.05 -8.99 -4.06
N HIS A 37 4.00 -8.21 -3.79
CA HIS A 37 2.85 -8.12 -4.69
C HIS A 37 3.10 -7.22 -5.91
N LEU A 38 3.81 -6.11 -5.68
CA LEU A 38 4.07 -5.08 -6.69
C LEU A 38 5.59 -4.94 -6.94
N PRO A 39 6.27 -6.00 -7.41
CA PRO A 39 7.73 -5.98 -7.55
C PRO A 39 8.24 -4.98 -8.59
N ALA A 40 7.38 -4.59 -9.54
CA ALA A 40 7.68 -3.62 -10.60
C ALA A 40 7.25 -2.18 -10.26
N ALA A 41 6.61 -1.96 -9.10
CA ALA A 41 6.13 -0.63 -8.71
C ALA A 41 7.21 0.17 -7.98
N ASP A 42 7.24 1.48 -8.23
CA ASP A 42 8.01 2.39 -7.39
C ASP A 42 7.38 2.50 -6.00
N THR A 43 7.91 1.72 -5.06
CA THR A 43 7.51 1.70 -3.65
C THR A 43 8.42 2.56 -2.78
N SER A 44 9.17 3.51 -3.35
CA SER A 44 10.12 4.35 -2.62
C SER A 44 9.50 5.17 -1.48
N ALA A 45 8.21 5.52 -1.60
CA ALA A 45 7.42 6.19 -0.56
C ALA A 45 6.92 5.23 0.55
N VAL A 46 6.96 3.91 0.31
CA VAL A 46 6.50 2.88 1.26
C VAL A 46 7.69 2.45 2.14
N ARG A 47 8.02 3.30 3.12
CA ARG A 47 9.11 3.10 4.10
C ARG A 47 8.58 3.01 5.52
N SER A 48 9.25 2.25 6.38
CA SER A 48 8.77 1.93 7.73
C SER A 48 8.51 3.17 8.57
N ASP A 49 9.41 4.15 8.55
CA ASP A 49 9.26 5.42 9.26
C ASP A 49 8.06 6.24 8.77
N THR A 50 7.85 6.25 7.45
CA THR A 50 6.77 7.00 6.79
C THR A 50 5.42 6.35 7.09
N VAL A 51 5.33 5.02 6.95
CA VAL A 51 4.14 4.24 7.27
C VAL A 51 3.80 4.39 8.75
N GLN A 52 4.76 4.18 9.65
CA GLN A 52 4.56 4.27 11.10
C GLN A 52 4.10 5.67 11.53
N ARG A 53 4.68 6.73 10.95
CA ARG A 53 4.27 8.11 11.23
C ARG A 53 2.83 8.38 10.77
N SER A 54 2.45 7.88 9.61
CA SER A 54 1.10 8.07 9.07
C SER A 54 0.06 7.34 9.90
N VAL A 55 0.25 6.04 10.17
CA VAL A 55 -0.70 5.24 10.96
C VAL A 55 -0.89 5.80 12.37
N ASN A 56 0.18 6.29 13.02
CA ASN A 56 0.09 6.91 14.34
C ASN A 56 -0.66 8.25 14.33
N ARG A 57 -0.69 8.96 13.19
CA ARG A 57 -1.29 10.29 13.08
C ARG A 57 -2.75 10.24 12.64
N VAL A 58 -3.07 9.41 11.64
CA VAL A 58 -4.39 9.41 10.97
C VAL A 58 -5.04 8.03 10.86
N ASN A 59 -4.49 7.00 11.52
CA ASN A 59 -4.99 5.62 11.52
C ASN A 59 -4.98 4.91 10.14
N ASP A 60 -4.28 5.45 9.15
CA ASP A 60 -3.87 4.71 7.95
C ASP A 60 -2.62 5.35 7.31
N PHE A 61 -1.95 4.56 6.48
CA PHE A 61 -1.00 5.02 5.48
C PHE A 61 -1.60 4.73 4.11
N ARG A 62 -1.66 5.74 3.25
CA ARG A 62 -2.18 5.63 1.89
C ARG A 62 -1.22 6.29 0.92
N THR A 63 -0.87 5.57 -0.14
CA THR A 63 -0.10 6.12 -1.25
C THR A 63 -0.50 5.46 -2.55
N ASP A 64 -0.39 6.21 -3.63
CA ASP A 64 -0.49 5.67 -4.97
C ASP A 64 0.93 5.38 -5.47
N VAL A 65 1.12 4.24 -6.13
CA VAL A 65 2.38 3.79 -6.72
C VAL A 65 2.16 3.45 -8.19
N ALA A 66 3.19 3.63 -9.01
CA ALA A 66 3.15 3.33 -10.42
C ALA A 66 4.21 2.29 -10.79
N THR A 67 3.88 1.42 -11.73
CA THR A 67 4.80 0.49 -12.37
C THR A 67 5.35 1.08 -13.67
N ALA A 68 6.51 0.59 -14.11
CA ALA A 68 7.16 1.09 -15.33
C ALA A 68 6.34 0.87 -16.62
N ASP A 69 5.43 -0.11 -16.63
CA ASP A 69 4.50 -0.42 -17.71
C ASP A 69 3.19 0.40 -17.65
N GLY A 70 3.09 1.38 -16.75
CA GLY A 70 1.96 2.31 -16.64
C GLY A 70 0.82 1.83 -15.74
N GLY A 71 0.97 0.70 -15.06
CA GLY A 71 0.06 0.30 -13.98
C GLY A 71 0.09 1.29 -12.82
N ARG A 72 -1.08 1.62 -12.28
CA ARG A 72 -1.23 2.47 -11.09
C ARG A 72 -1.99 1.70 -10.02
N TYR A 73 -1.50 1.80 -8.78
CA TYR A 73 -2.04 1.06 -7.65
C TYR A 73 -2.14 1.95 -6.43
N ARG A 74 -3.24 1.84 -5.69
CA ARG A 74 -3.38 2.42 -4.36
C ARG A 74 -3.04 1.38 -3.32
N VAL A 75 -2.06 1.70 -2.48
CA VAL A 75 -1.68 0.90 -1.32
C VAL A 75 -2.23 1.56 -0.06
N VAL A 76 -2.94 0.79 0.76
CA VAL A 76 -3.40 1.20 2.09
C VAL A 76 -2.86 0.22 3.13
N ILE A 77 -2.18 0.74 4.14
CA ILE A 77 -1.76 -0.01 5.33
C ILE A 77 -2.42 0.66 6.54
N ALA A 78 -3.20 -0.09 7.31
CA ALA A 78 -3.89 0.45 8.47
C ALA A 78 -3.77 -0.50 9.67
N PRO A 79 -3.67 0.01 10.91
CA PRO A 79 -3.72 -0.82 12.10
C PRO A 79 -5.08 -1.53 12.19
N MET A 80 -5.08 -2.73 12.73
CA MET A 80 -6.31 -3.40 13.17
C MET A 80 -6.54 -3.02 14.63
N MET A 81 -7.62 -2.28 14.90
CA MET A 81 -8.12 -1.97 16.23
C MET A 81 -9.21 -2.95 16.64
#